data_AF-A0A852RVV9-F1
#
_entry.id   AF-A0A852RVV9-F1
#
_cell.length_a   1.000
_cell.length_b   1.000
_cell.length_c   1.000
_cell.angle_alpha   90.00
_cell.angle_beta   90.00
_cell.angle_gamma   90.00
#
_symmetry.space_group_name_H-M   'P 1'
#
loop_
_entity.id
_entity.type
_entity.pdbx_description
1 polymer ?
#
loop_
_entity_poly.entity_id
_entity_poly.type
_entity_poly.pdbx_seq_one_letter_code
_entity_poly.pdbx_strand_id
1 'polypeptide(L)'
;MVRMRDGVRLATDVYLPPVPGRHGVVLIRGPYDKNSRYQGLADMAEVFNDRGLVLVAQDVRGKFRSEGVTHPYVSDVADAYDTLDWIIGQSWSNGSVGLVGVSYLGFTVWAGIASGHPAVKGAVPQGTGVNMARHHLGSPWRQDPAPLLGADDLLQIWADNDIRYLSIDYTRAPLIDTFEEAARSIGARPPALDDYFRRVRTGDVFNPYGDRHPYWTTNVPVLHWSNWFDPGLGPEGLHDFRYFRGAGGRRGLHYLRAESADHGGVRLEDIPYADQQHPWVNDAEHTQVQYRQAIDAADFLLPLLTGRGSLPSPSQRVRWHTGHAGWRTAEDWPPAGVVHRNLFLSAADSALDGSEGGALSHHPDTERATVSWEHDPASPVPSSVTHDE
;
A
#
# COMPACT_ATOMS: atom_id res chain seq x y z
N MET A 1 -1.97 -3.18 25.85
CA MET A 1 -3.35 -2.89 25.43
C MET A 1 -3.60 -1.40 25.53
N VAL A 2 -4.03 -0.76 24.44
CA VAL A 2 -4.39 0.66 24.37
C VAL A 2 -5.91 0.75 24.30
N ARG A 3 -6.55 1.55 25.16
CA ARG A 3 -8.01 1.67 25.23
C ARG A 3 -8.49 2.78 24.29
N MET A 4 -9.37 2.44 23.35
CA MET A 4 -10.03 3.39 22.44
C MET A 4 -11.18 4.12 23.16
N ARG A 5 -11.72 5.17 22.55
CA ARG A 5 -12.82 6.00 23.10
C ARG A 5 -14.10 5.23 23.43
N ASP A 6 -14.36 4.14 22.73
CA ASP A 6 -15.51 3.27 22.92
C ASP A 6 -15.23 2.12 23.90
N GLY A 7 -14.04 2.08 24.49
CA GLY A 7 -13.63 1.11 25.48
C GLY A 7 -13.00 -0.17 24.93
N VAL A 8 -13.05 -0.40 23.62
CA VAL A 8 -12.34 -1.51 22.97
C VAL A 8 -10.83 -1.33 23.15
N ARG A 9 -10.11 -2.43 23.36
CA ARG A 9 -8.66 -2.40 23.57
C ARG A 9 -7.91 -2.97 22.38
N LEU A 10 -6.95 -2.22 21.87
CA LEU A 10 -6.06 -2.66 20.79
C LEU A 10 -4.73 -3.16 21.37
N ALA A 11 -4.26 -4.30 20.88
CA ALA A 11 -2.96 -4.86 21.24
C ALA A 11 -1.85 -4.04 20.58
N THR A 12 -0.83 -3.68 21.36
CA THR A 12 0.20 -2.76 20.92
C THR A 12 1.52 -3.11 21.59
N ASP A 13 2.56 -3.25 20.76
CA ASP A 13 3.94 -3.45 21.20
C ASP A 13 4.72 -2.14 21.05
N VAL A 14 5.64 -1.92 21.98
CA VAL A 14 6.48 -0.73 22.04
C VAL A 14 7.93 -1.16 22.12
N TYR A 15 8.70 -0.82 21.09
CA TYR A 15 10.14 -1.07 21.02
C TYR A 15 10.85 0.23 21.36
N LEU A 16 11.56 0.23 22.49
CA LEU A 16 12.23 1.42 23.01
C LEU A 16 13.73 1.39 22.64
N PRO A 17 14.32 2.54 22.26
CA PRO A 17 15.76 2.68 22.18
C PRO A 17 16.44 2.30 23.50
N PRO A 18 17.67 1.75 23.47
CA PRO A 18 18.40 1.41 24.70
C PRO A 18 18.78 2.63 25.54
N VAL A 19 18.78 3.82 24.95
CA VAL A 19 19.08 5.09 25.62
C VAL A 19 17.80 5.65 26.26
N PRO A 20 17.77 5.85 27.59
CA PRO A 20 16.62 6.47 28.26
C PRO A 20 16.38 7.90 27.77
N GLY A 21 15.12 8.29 27.64
CA GLY A 21 14.75 9.65 27.25
C GLY A 21 13.39 9.74 26.59
N ARG A 22 13.07 10.94 26.09
CA ARG A 22 11.91 11.20 25.24
C ARG A 22 12.35 11.18 23.79
N HIS A 23 11.69 10.37 22.97
CA HIS A 23 12.06 10.08 21.60
C HIS A 23 10.92 10.42 20.64
N GLY A 24 11.28 10.67 19.38
CA GLY A 24 10.29 10.65 18.29
C GLY A 24 9.74 9.23 18.12
N VAL A 25 8.49 9.13 17.68
CA VAL A 25 7.80 7.84 17.60
C VAL A 25 7.45 7.51 16.15
N VAL A 26 7.68 6.28 15.73
CA VAL A 26 7.17 5.72 14.47
C VAL A 26 6.01 4.80 14.82
N LEU A 27 4.86 5.01 14.19
CA LEU A 27 3.67 4.20 14.38
C LEU A 27 3.38 3.37 13.11
N ILE A 28 3.25 2.07 13.31
CA ILE A 28 2.79 1.09 12.32
C ILE A 28 1.52 0.43 12.85
N ARG A 29 0.46 0.39 12.05
CA ARG A 29 -0.81 -0.26 12.40
C ARG A 29 -1.22 -1.17 11.26
N GLY A 30 -1.63 -2.40 11.54
CA GLY A 30 -2.00 -3.32 10.46
C GLY A 30 -2.82 -4.53 10.90
N PRO A 31 -3.36 -5.30 9.92
CA PRO A 31 -4.18 -6.47 10.17
C PRO A 31 -3.42 -7.77 9.91
N TYR A 32 -2.08 -7.82 10.09
CA TYR A 32 -1.21 -8.93 9.68
C TYR A 32 -0.38 -9.57 10.81
N ASP A 33 -0.89 -9.53 12.04
CA ASP A 33 -0.23 -9.93 13.28
C ASP A 33 1.11 -9.21 13.46
N LYS A 34 1.14 -8.22 14.35
CA LYS A 34 2.38 -7.52 14.71
C LYS A 34 3.49 -8.47 15.24
N ASN A 35 3.16 -9.69 15.66
CA ASN A 35 4.14 -10.70 16.08
C ASN A 35 4.54 -11.68 14.95
N SER A 36 3.99 -11.56 13.74
CA SER A 36 4.32 -12.48 12.66
C SER A 36 5.72 -12.22 12.11
N ARG A 37 6.38 -13.30 11.66
CA ARG A 37 7.65 -13.20 10.93
C ARG A 37 7.51 -12.32 9.67
N TYR A 38 6.34 -12.36 9.04
CA TYR A 38 6.02 -11.63 7.81
C TYR A 38 6.11 -10.11 8.00
N GLN A 39 5.78 -9.60 9.19
CA GLN A 39 5.87 -8.16 9.45
C GLN A 39 7.30 -7.69 9.76
N GLY A 40 8.20 -8.58 10.20
CA GLY A 40 9.61 -8.23 10.45
C GLY A 40 9.83 -7.06 11.41
N LEU A 41 8.91 -6.82 12.35
CA LEU A 41 8.92 -5.61 13.16
C LEU A 41 10.12 -5.49 14.08
N ALA A 42 10.70 -6.60 14.51
CA ALA A 42 11.93 -6.59 15.31
C ALA A 42 13.12 -6.03 14.51
N ASP A 43 13.27 -6.46 13.25
CA ASP A 43 14.32 -5.98 12.34
C ASP A 43 14.13 -4.48 12.05
N MET A 44 12.89 -4.05 11.80
CA MET A 44 12.56 -2.63 11.64
C MET A 44 12.83 -1.83 12.93
N ALA A 45 12.49 -2.39 14.09
CA ALA A 45 12.68 -1.74 15.38
C ALA A 45 14.15 -1.46 15.66
N GLU A 46 15.07 -2.36 15.30
CA GLU A 46 16.52 -2.14 15.43
C GLU A 46 16.94 -0.85 14.71
N VAL A 47 16.53 -0.70 13.44
CA VAL A 47 16.85 0.49 12.62
C VAL A 47 16.33 1.79 13.23
N PHE A 48 15.09 1.79 13.71
CA PHE A 48 14.49 2.97 14.33
C PHE A 48 15.13 3.28 15.69
N ASN A 49 15.36 2.27 16.52
CA ASN A 49 15.95 2.40 17.85
C ASN A 49 17.40 2.90 17.78
N ASP A 50 18.19 2.44 16.82
CA ASP A 50 19.56 2.92 16.57
C ASP A 50 19.62 4.40 16.19
N ARG A 51 18.53 4.92 15.60
CA ARG A 51 18.36 6.35 15.31
C ARG A 51 17.74 7.13 16.47
N GLY A 52 17.45 6.48 17.60
CA GLY A 52 16.79 7.10 18.75
C GLY A 52 15.32 7.42 18.49
N LEU A 53 14.63 6.55 17.75
CA LEU A 53 13.19 6.60 17.53
C LEU A 53 12.54 5.38 18.18
N VAL A 54 11.37 5.56 18.79
CA VAL A 54 10.55 4.45 19.32
C VAL A 54 9.70 3.89 18.19
N LEU A 55 9.64 2.56 18.04
CA LEU A 55 8.64 1.92 17.19
C LEU A 55 7.44 1.48 18.03
N VAL A 56 6.24 1.90 17.62
CA VAL A 56 4.96 1.43 18.15
C VAL A 56 4.25 0.66 17.06
N ALA A 57 3.90 -0.59 17.35
CA ALA A 57 3.20 -1.48 16.43
C ALA A 57 1.86 -1.93 17.01
N GLN A 58 0.78 -1.86 16.24
CA GLN A 58 -0.55 -2.15 16.73
C GLN A 58 -1.33 -3.05 15.76
N ASP A 59 -1.96 -4.10 16.30
CA ASP A 59 -2.98 -4.86 15.59
C ASP A 59 -4.25 -4.00 15.49
N VAL A 60 -4.79 -3.80 14.30
CA VAL A 60 -6.04 -3.02 14.14
C VAL A 60 -7.24 -3.73 14.79
N ARG A 61 -8.33 -3.00 14.97
CA ARG A 61 -9.55 -3.48 15.62
C ARG A 61 -10.06 -4.78 15.01
N GLY A 62 -10.42 -5.73 15.88
CA GLY A 62 -10.90 -7.05 15.50
C GLY A 62 -9.83 -8.00 14.96
N LYS A 63 -8.54 -7.59 14.88
CA LYS A 63 -7.46 -8.43 14.37
C LYS A 63 -6.56 -8.95 15.48
N PHE A 64 -6.20 -10.23 15.37
CA PHE A 64 -5.30 -10.95 16.25
C PHE A 64 -5.57 -10.73 17.74
N ARG A 65 -4.68 -10.00 18.42
CA ARG A 65 -4.75 -9.77 19.87
C ARG A 65 -5.58 -8.53 20.23
N SER A 66 -6.05 -7.78 19.24
CA SER A 66 -6.95 -6.64 19.43
C SER A 66 -8.40 -7.09 19.57
N GLU A 67 -9.13 -6.42 20.45
CA GLU A 67 -10.55 -6.62 20.63
C GLU A 67 -11.38 -5.92 19.53
N GLY A 68 -12.68 -6.15 19.54
CA GLY A 68 -13.64 -5.48 18.66
C GLY A 68 -14.08 -6.34 17.47
N VAL A 69 -14.82 -5.73 16.55
CA VAL A 69 -15.38 -6.39 15.37
C VAL A 69 -14.44 -6.18 14.18
N THR A 70 -14.16 -7.25 13.46
CA THR A 70 -13.39 -7.23 12.21
C THR A 70 -14.19 -6.51 11.12
N HIS A 71 -13.77 -5.30 10.77
CA HIS A 71 -14.31 -4.57 9.63
C HIS A 71 -13.28 -3.55 9.13
N PRO A 72 -12.77 -3.68 7.90
CA PRO A 72 -11.76 -2.77 7.40
C PRO A 72 -12.34 -1.38 7.14
N TYR A 73 -11.46 -0.38 7.18
CA TYR A 73 -11.68 1.02 6.79
C TYR A 73 -12.65 1.84 7.65
N VAL A 74 -13.40 1.21 8.57
CA VAL A 74 -14.48 1.88 9.33
C VAL A 74 -13.97 2.57 10.59
N SER A 75 -13.14 1.88 11.39
CA SER A 75 -12.68 2.40 12.68
C SER A 75 -11.30 3.03 12.63
N ASP A 76 -10.56 2.87 11.53
CA ASP A 76 -9.13 3.19 11.44
C ASP A 76 -8.81 4.66 11.75
N VAL A 77 -9.65 5.61 11.34
CA VAL A 77 -9.41 7.05 11.61
C VAL A 77 -9.57 7.37 13.09
N ALA A 78 -10.62 6.85 13.73
CA ALA A 78 -10.90 7.08 15.14
C ALA A 78 -9.87 6.36 16.03
N ASP A 79 -9.57 5.12 15.70
CA ASP A 79 -8.59 4.31 16.45
C ASP A 79 -7.16 4.85 16.28
N ALA A 80 -6.83 5.40 15.11
CA ALA A 80 -5.55 6.10 14.91
C ALA A 80 -5.47 7.34 15.79
N TYR A 81 -6.54 8.15 15.88
CA TYR A 81 -6.57 9.32 16.78
C TYR A 81 -6.30 8.91 18.23
N ASP A 82 -7.03 7.91 18.74
CA ASP A 82 -6.94 7.48 20.14
C ASP A 82 -5.59 6.84 20.45
N THR A 83 -5.01 6.13 19.48
CA THR A 83 -3.65 5.58 19.59
C THR A 83 -2.60 6.69 19.63
N LEU A 84 -2.73 7.71 18.78
CA LEU A 84 -1.82 8.85 18.77
C LEU A 84 -1.89 9.67 20.06
N ASP A 85 -3.09 9.88 20.60
CA ASP A 85 -3.30 10.55 21.89
C ASP A 85 -2.66 9.75 23.04
N TRP A 86 -2.85 8.43 23.04
CA TRP A 86 -2.18 7.55 23.99
C TRP A 86 -0.65 7.62 23.89
N ILE A 87 -0.09 7.61 22.67
CA ILE A 87 1.36 7.70 22.43
C ILE A 87 1.95 8.98 23.03
N ILE A 88 1.33 10.14 22.80
CA ILE A 88 1.88 11.41 23.30
C ILE A 88 1.77 11.55 24.82
N GLY A 89 0.89 10.78 25.46
CA GLY A 89 0.78 10.67 26.91
C GLY A 89 1.89 9.85 27.58
N GLN A 90 2.70 9.12 26.80
CA GLN A 90 3.73 8.24 27.37
C GLN A 90 5.00 9.00 27.78
N SER A 91 5.66 8.53 28.84
CA SER A 91 6.88 9.16 29.39
C SER A 91 8.07 9.14 28.43
N TRP A 92 8.09 8.18 27.49
CA TRP A 92 9.13 7.99 26.49
C TRP A 92 8.86 8.76 25.17
N SER A 93 7.70 9.39 25.00
CA SER A 93 7.37 10.13 23.78
C SER A 93 7.79 11.58 23.87
N ASN A 94 8.35 12.15 22.81
CA ASN A 94 8.59 13.60 22.69
C ASN A 94 7.39 14.38 22.13
N GLY A 95 6.28 13.70 21.84
CA GLY A 95 5.05 14.30 21.28
C GLY A 95 5.00 14.35 19.74
N SER A 96 6.06 13.93 19.04
CA SER A 96 6.11 13.87 17.58
C SER A 96 6.01 12.42 17.10
N VAL A 97 5.07 12.17 16.18
CA VAL A 97 4.81 10.83 15.63
C VAL A 97 4.92 10.86 14.09
N GLY A 98 5.65 9.89 13.54
CA GLY A 98 5.71 9.57 12.13
C GLY A 98 4.90 8.31 11.84
N LEU A 99 4.25 8.26 10.68
CA LEU A 99 3.40 7.14 10.28
C LEU A 99 4.07 6.36 9.15
N VAL A 100 4.14 5.03 9.25
CA VAL A 100 4.76 4.17 8.23
C VAL A 100 3.87 2.94 8.00
N GLY A 101 3.78 2.50 6.75
CA GLY A 101 3.10 1.25 6.44
C GLY A 101 3.03 0.92 4.96
N VAL A 102 3.01 -0.37 4.64
CA VAL A 102 2.79 -0.92 3.30
C VAL A 102 1.37 -1.48 3.15
N SER A 103 0.76 -1.37 1.96
CA SER A 103 -0.55 -1.96 1.67
C SER A 103 -1.63 -1.44 2.64
N TYR A 104 -2.34 -2.30 3.36
CA TYR A 104 -3.31 -1.87 4.38
C TYR A 104 -2.65 -1.08 5.51
N LEU A 105 -1.41 -1.40 5.92
CA LEU A 105 -0.68 -0.57 6.87
C LEU A 105 -0.50 0.85 6.28
N GLY A 106 -0.27 0.94 4.97
CA GLY A 106 -0.23 2.20 4.23
C GLY A 106 -1.57 2.93 4.22
N PHE A 107 -2.70 2.22 4.11
CA PHE A 107 -4.01 2.84 4.34
C PHE A 107 -4.13 3.40 5.76
N THR A 108 -3.64 2.70 6.80
CA THR A 108 -3.68 3.22 8.17
C THR A 108 -2.84 4.49 8.36
N VAL A 109 -1.82 4.70 7.53
CA VAL A 109 -1.08 5.97 7.46
C VAL A 109 -2.01 7.10 7.02
N TRP A 110 -2.78 6.90 5.95
CA TRP A 110 -3.76 7.88 5.49
C TRP A 110 -4.89 8.09 6.50
N ALA A 111 -5.34 7.04 7.18
CA ALA A 111 -6.31 7.16 8.27
C ALA A 111 -5.73 7.99 9.45
N GLY A 112 -4.46 7.79 9.78
CA GLY A 112 -3.74 8.57 10.79
C GLY A 112 -3.59 10.05 10.41
N ILE A 113 -3.34 10.36 9.14
CA ILE A 113 -3.37 11.75 8.63
C ILE A 113 -4.79 12.34 8.74
N ALA A 114 -5.79 11.58 8.27
CA ALA A 114 -7.20 12.00 8.29
C ALA A 114 -7.71 12.25 9.71
N SER A 115 -7.17 11.56 10.72
CA SER A 115 -7.50 11.79 12.13
C SER A 115 -7.33 13.26 12.55
N GLY A 116 -6.41 13.99 11.90
CA GLY A 116 -6.12 15.38 12.23
C GLY A 116 -5.34 15.58 13.52
N HIS A 117 -4.82 14.50 14.12
CA HIS A 117 -4.10 14.58 15.36
C HIS A 117 -2.79 15.39 15.21
N PRO A 118 -2.54 16.42 16.04
CA PRO A 118 -1.42 17.35 15.84
C PRO A 118 -0.03 16.72 16.06
N ALA A 119 0.04 15.53 16.65
CA ALA A 119 1.30 14.80 16.84
C ALA A 119 1.89 14.27 15.53
N VAL A 120 1.09 14.09 14.48
CA VAL A 120 1.60 13.59 13.19
C VAL A 120 2.49 14.65 12.54
N LYS A 121 3.78 14.32 12.36
CA LYS A 121 4.78 15.24 11.77
C LYS A 121 5.29 14.81 10.40
N GLY A 122 5.04 13.56 10.01
CA GLY A 122 5.47 13.02 8.72
C GLY A 122 4.86 11.65 8.45
N ALA A 123 4.80 11.26 7.19
CA ALA A 123 4.18 10.01 6.79
C ALA A 123 4.90 9.34 5.61
N VAL A 124 4.91 8.01 5.60
CA VAL A 124 5.49 7.16 4.55
C VAL A 124 4.50 6.04 4.19
N PRO A 125 3.43 6.35 3.43
CA PRO A 125 2.54 5.34 2.86
C PRO A 125 3.24 4.62 1.68
N GLN A 126 3.29 3.29 1.74
CA GLN A 126 3.96 2.44 0.75
C GLN A 126 2.97 1.48 0.09
N GLY A 127 3.10 1.26 -1.22
CA GLY A 127 2.28 0.28 -1.96
C GLY A 127 0.78 0.49 -1.71
N THR A 128 0.33 1.74 -1.70
CA THR A 128 -1.03 2.13 -1.29
C THR A 128 -1.40 3.46 -1.93
N GLY A 129 -2.65 3.89 -1.75
CA GLY A 129 -3.10 5.25 -2.02
C GLY A 129 -4.27 5.66 -1.13
N VAL A 130 -4.62 6.94 -1.18
CA VAL A 130 -5.76 7.52 -0.43
C VAL A 130 -7.05 6.77 -0.75
N ASN A 131 -7.21 6.27 -1.98
CA ASN A 131 -8.43 5.60 -2.41
C ASN A 131 -8.41 4.07 -2.26
N MET A 132 -7.45 3.47 -1.52
CA MET A 132 -7.31 2.01 -1.41
C MET A 132 -8.63 1.29 -1.05
N ALA A 133 -9.46 1.89 -0.19
CA ALA A 133 -10.75 1.33 0.20
C ALA A 133 -11.70 1.06 -0.99
N ARG A 134 -11.48 1.67 -2.16
CA ARG A 134 -12.27 1.42 -3.37
C ARG A 134 -12.20 -0.02 -3.85
N HIS A 135 -11.08 -0.71 -3.57
CA HIS A 135 -10.87 -2.09 -3.99
C HIS A 135 -11.72 -3.08 -3.18
N HIS A 136 -11.97 -2.76 -1.92
CA HIS A 136 -12.67 -3.65 -0.99
C HIS A 136 -14.09 -3.21 -0.67
N LEU A 137 -14.41 -1.92 -0.75
CA LEU A 137 -15.73 -1.41 -0.37
C LEU A 137 -16.33 -0.48 -1.43
N GLY A 138 -15.84 -0.54 -2.67
CA GLY A 138 -16.46 0.14 -3.82
C GLY A 138 -15.98 1.57 -4.06
N SER A 139 -16.05 1.99 -5.33
CA SER A 139 -15.47 3.24 -5.82
C SER A 139 -16.31 4.48 -5.49
N PRO A 140 -15.67 5.65 -5.22
CA PRO A 140 -16.35 6.95 -5.20
C PRO A 140 -16.78 7.45 -6.58
N TRP A 141 -16.29 6.84 -7.66
CA TRP A 141 -16.59 7.22 -9.04
C TRP A 141 -17.22 6.03 -9.76
N ARG A 142 -18.44 6.20 -10.31
CA ARG A 142 -19.14 5.16 -11.06
C ARG A 142 -18.26 4.67 -12.22
N GLN A 143 -18.15 3.34 -12.35
CA GLN A 143 -17.59 2.56 -13.47
C GLN A 143 -16.08 2.21 -13.36
N ASP A 144 -15.75 1.34 -12.41
CA ASP A 144 -14.66 0.36 -12.58
C ASP A 144 -15.27 -1.04 -12.32
N PRO A 145 -14.94 -2.08 -13.10
CA PRO A 145 -15.35 -3.44 -12.77
C PRO A 145 -14.80 -3.78 -11.39
N ALA A 146 -15.65 -4.31 -10.51
CA ALA A 146 -15.26 -4.62 -9.15
C ALA A 146 -14.10 -5.63 -9.14
N PRO A 147 -12.96 -5.33 -8.49
CA PRO A 147 -11.82 -6.22 -8.52
C PRO A 147 -12.13 -7.45 -7.68
N LEU A 148 -12.09 -8.64 -8.30
CA LEU A 148 -12.32 -9.92 -7.61
C LEU A 148 -11.32 -10.15 -6.47
N LEU A 149 -10.10 -9.63 -6.63
CA LEU A 149 -9.07 -9.61 -5.59
C LEU A 149 -9.56 -8.94 -4.29
N GLY A 150 -10.41 -7.92 -4.39
CA GLY A 150 -10.99 -7.29 -3.21
C GLY A 150 -11.91 -8.21 -2.41
N ALA A 151 -12.71 -9.04 -3.08
CA ALA A 151 -13.56 -10.03 -2.41
C ALA A 151 -12.73 -11.15 -1.75
N ASP A 152 -11.66 -11.56 -2.43
CA ASP A 152 -10.69 -12.53 -1.93
C ASP A 152 -10.01 -12.04 -0.64
N ASP A 153 -9.43 -10.82 -0.68
CA ASP A 153 -8.82 -10.18 0.49
C ASP A 153 -9.79 -10.07 1.68
N LEU A 154 -11.06 -9.73 1.43
CA LEU A 154 -12.07 -9.62 2.48
C LEU A 154 -12.35 -10.96 3.16
N LEU A 155 -12.38 -12.05 2.41
CA LEU A 155 -12.55 -13.38 2.97
C LEU A 155 -11.31 -13.83 3.74
N GLN A 156 -10.13 -13.67 3.14
CA GLN A 156 -8.90 -14.20 3.69
C GLN A 156 -8.40 -13.38 4.89
N ILE A 157 -8.54 -12.06 4.85
CA ILE A 157 -8.00 -11.16 5.89
C ILE A 157 -9.08 -10.70 6.87
N TRP A 158 -10.36 -10.63 6.48
CA TRP A 158 -11.39 -9.94 7.27
C TRP A 158 -12.57 -10.81 7.72
N ALA A 159 -12.51 -12.14 7.52
CA ALA A 159 -13.56 -13.03 8.02
C ALA A 159 -13.61 -13.12 9.55
N ASP A 160 -12.46 -13.09 10.21
CA ASP A 160 -12.32 -13.14 11.67
C ASP A 160 -11.05 -12.42 12.14
N ASN A 161 -10.53 -12.77 13.32
CA ASN A 161 -9.33 -12.14 13.88
C ASN A 161 -8.02 -12.65 13.28
N ASP A 162 -7.98 -13.83 12.66
CA ASP A 162 -6.79 -14.42 12.05
C ASP A 162 -6.74 -14.16 10.54
N ILE A 163 -5.69 -14.64 9.86
CA ILE A 163 -5.63 -14.68 8.39
C ILE A 163 -5.88 -16.11 7.94
N ARG A 164 -6.72 -16.26 6.93
CA ARG A 164 -7.00 -17.53 6.26
C ARG A 164 -6.24 -17.55 4.94
N TYR A 165 -5.73 -18.72 4.57
CA TYR A 165 -5.14 -18.96 3.26
C TYR A 165 -6.04 -19.95 2.53
N LEU A 166 -6.82 -19.46 1.58
CA LEU A 166 -7.80 -20.25 0.84
C LEU A 166 -7.45 -20.24 -0.64
N SER A 167 -7.60 -21.39 -1.29
CA SER A 167 -7.58 -21.46 -2.75
C SER A 167 -9.00 -21.23 -3.26
N ILE A 168 -9.19 -20.16 -4.02
CA ILE A 168 -10.44 -19.86 -4.70
C ILE A 168 -10.32 -20.30 -6.16
N ASP A 169 -11.20 -21.22 -6.56
CA ASP A 169 -11.27 -21.68 -7.95
C ASP A 169 -11.95 -20.63 -8.83
N TYR A 170 -11.16 -19.76 -9.44
CA TYR A 170 -11.63 -18.74 -10.37
C TYR A 170 -12.11 -19.31 -11.72
N THR A 171 -12.00 -20.62 -11.98
CA THR A 171 -12.49 -21.24 -13.21
C THR A 171 -13.95 -21.65 -13.12
N ARG A 172 -14.51 -21.74 -11.90
CA ARG A 172 -15.88 -22.18 -11.66
C ARG A 172 -16.87 -21.03 -11.73
N ALA A 173 -17.84 -21.15 -12.65
CA ALA A 173 -18.97 -20.23 -12.77
C ALA A 173 -20.24 -20.76 -12.09
N PRO A 174 -21.10 -19.88 -11.52
CA PRO A 174 -20.87 -18.44 -11.35
C PRO A 174 -19.85 -18.18 -10.23
N LEU A 175 -18.95 -17.22 -10.45
CA LEU A 175 -17.85 -16.91 -9.50
C LEU A 175 -18.32 -16.58 -8.08
N ILE A 176 -19.53 -16.06 -7.91
CA ILE A 176 -20.05 -15.77 -6.58
C ILE A 176 -20.17 -17.04 -5.72
N ASP A 177 -20.45 -18.20 -6.32
CA ASP A 177 -20.61 -19.45 -5.58
C ASP A 177 -19.29 -19.92 -4.95
N THR A 178 -18.14 -19.54 -5.52
CA THR A 178 -16.82 -19.92 -5.01
C THR A 178 -16.50 -19.12 -3.75
N PHE A 179 -16.84 -17.83 -3.71
CA PHE A 179 -16.74 -16.99 -2.51
C PHE A 179 -17.73 -17.41 -1.41
N GLU A 180 -18.95 -17.82 -1.79
CA GLU A 180 -19.95 -18.37 -0.85
C GLU A 180 -19.46 -19.68 -0.21
N GLU A 181 -18.80 -20.54 -0.99
CA GLU A 181 -18.21 -21.77 -0.50
C GLU A 181 -17.01 -21.52 0.42
N ALA A 182 -16.13 -20.59 0.05
CA ALA A 182 -15.03 -20.15 0.90
C ALA A 182 -15.54 -19.59 2.25
N ALA A 183 -16.58 -18.74 2.25
CA ALA A 183 -17.18 -18.26 3.49
C ALA A 183 -17.72 -19.40 4.37
N ARG A 184 -18.36 -20.42 3.77
CA ARG A 184 -18.83 -21.60 4.50
C ARG A 184 -17.68 -22.42 5.09
N SER A 185 -16.55 -22.55 4.38
CA SER A 185 -15.40 -23.32 4.87
C SER A 185 -14.69 -22.64 6.06
N ILE A 186 -14.65 -21.30 6.07
CA ILE A 186 -14.18 -20.53 7.24
C ILE A 186 -15.14 -20.67 8.43
N GLY A 187 -16.43 -20.92 8.15
CA GLY A 187 -17.50 -20.92 9.15
C GLY A 187 -17.99 -19.52 9.50
N ALA A 188 -17.54 -18.50 8.75
CA ALA A 188 -17.91 -17.11 8.95
C ALA A 188 -17.98 -16.39 7.60
N ARG A 189 -18.92 -15.46 7.51
CA ARG A 189 -19.03 -14.54 6.38
C ARG A 189 -18.64 -13.14 6.85
N PRO A 190 -17.60 -12.51 6.25
CA PRO A 190 -17.19 -11.17 6.65
C PRO A 190 -18.32 -10.17 6.38
N PRO A 191 -18.71 -9.30 7.35
CA PRO A 191 -19.67 -8.22 7.08
C PRO A 191 -19.24 -7.31 5.92
N ALA A 192 -17.93 -7.09 5.78
CA ALA A 192 -17.36 -6.30 4.71
C ALA A 192 -17.57 -6.92 3.30
N LEU A 193 -17.68 -8.25 3.20
CA LEU A 193 -17.97 -8.93 1.94
C LEU A 193 -19.41 -8.66 1.48
N ASP A 194 -20.36 -8.63 2.42
CA ASP A 194 -21.74 -8.24 2.12
C ASP A 194 -21.83 -6.80 1.65
N ASP A 195 -21.09 -5.91 2.32
CA ASP A 195 -20.97 -4.51 1.90
C ASP A 195 -20.35 -4.39 0.51
N TYR A 196 -19.29 -5.13 0.22
CA TYR A 196 -18.69 -5.19 -1.11
C TYR A 196 -19.74 -5.57 -2.17
N PHE A 197 -20.37 -6.75 -2.05
CA PHE A 197 -21.34 -7.21 -3.05
C PHE A 197 -22.55 -6.29 -3.19
N ARG A 198 -23.02 -5.70 -2.08
CA ARG A 198 -24.08 -4.70 -2.12
C ARG A 198 -23.64 -3.48 -2.94
N ARG A 199 -22.47 -2.91 -2.66
CA ARG A 199 -21.97 -1.69 -3.31
C ARG A 199 -21.59 -1.91 -4.78
N VAL A 200 -21.08 -3.10 -5.13
CA VAL A 200 -20.86 -3.50 -6.52
C VAL A 200 -22.18 -3.49 -7.30
N ARG A 201 -23.27 -3.95 -6.69
CA ARG A 201 -24.60 -3.97 -7.33
C ARG A 201 -25.26 -2.59 -7.40
N THR A 202 -25.15 -1.77 -6.34
CA THR A 202 -25.88 -0.50 -6.26
C THR A 202 -25.09 0.70 -6.79
N GLY A 203 -23.75 0.61 -6.81
CA GLY A 203 -22.85 1.72 -7.12
C GLY A 203 -22.72 2.74 -5.98
N ASP A 204 -22.99 2.35 -4.73
CA ASP A 204 -22.90 3.23 -3.57
C ASP A 204 -21.45 3.58 -3.24
N VAL A 205 -21.20 4.86 -2.97
CA VAL A 205 -19.88 5.38 -2.58
C VAL A 205 -19.54 5.03 -1.13
N PHE A 206 -18.28 4.73 -0.88
CA PHE A 206 -17.70 4.59 0.46
C PHE A 206 -16.55 5.59 0.65
N ASN A 207 -16.59 6.35 1.76
CA ASN A 207 -15.54 7.28 2.16
C ASN A 207 -15.12 6.95 3.60
N PRO A 208 -13.94 6.33 3.82
CA PRO A 208 -13.48 5.95 5.14
C PRO A 208 -13.02 7.13 6.00
N TYR A 209 -12.82 8.30 5.40
CA TYR A 209 -12.23 9.47 6.07
C TYR A 209 -13.26 10.49 6.55
N GLY A 210 -14.53 10.32 6.20
CA GLY A 210 -15.59 11.30 6.48
C GLY A 210 -15.20 12.71 5.98
N ASP A 211 -15.42 13.72 6.82
CA ASP A 211 -15.16 15.13 6.49
C ASP A 211 -13.67 15.50 6.46
N ARG A 212 -12.77 14.58 6.84
CA ARG A 212 -11.33 14.83 6.91
C ARG A 212 -10.51 14.14 5.83
N HIS A 213 -11.10 13.96 4.65
CA HIS A 213 -10.46 13.32 3.52
C HIS A 213 -9.04 13.87 3.19
N PRO A 214 -7.99 13.02 3.11
CA PRO A 214 -6.58 13.45 3.01
C PRO A 214 -6.25 14.41 1.87
N TYR A 215 -6.89 14.29 0.71
CA TYR A 215 -6.71 15.24 -0.41
C TYR A 215 -6.97 16.70 -0.05
N TRP A 216 -7.79 16.98 0.96
CA TRP A 216 -8.16 18.35 1.35
C TRP A 216 -7.56 18.75 2.69
N THR A 217 -7.23 17.79 3.55
CA THR A 217 -6.83 18.03 4.94
C THR A 217 -5.35 17.81 5.23
N THR A 218 -4.62 17.09 4.36
CA THR A 218 -3.20 16.79 4.59
C THR A 218 -2.37 18.07 4.64
N ASN A 219 -1.59 18.23 5.71
CA ASN A 219 -0.68 19.35 5.96
C ASN A 219 0.68 18.91 6.53
N VAL A 220 0.98 17.61 6.44
CA VAL A 220 2.24 17.01 6.90
C VAL A 220 3.10 16.61 5.70
N PRO A 221 4.44 16.58 5.84
CA PRO A 221 5.31 15.98 4.85
C PRO A 221 4.98 14.49 4.59
N VAL A 222 4.89 14.11 3.32
CA VAL A 222 4.59 12.72 2.89
C VAL A 222 5.63 12.24 1.90
N LEU A 223 6.26 11.10 2.19
CA LEU A 223 7.04 10.32 1.23
C LEU A 223 6.14 9.26 0.61
N HIS A 224 5.62 9.55 -0.59
CA HIS A 224 4.85 8.59 -1.38
C HIS A 224 5.81 7.53 -1.90
N TRP A 225 5.57 6.28 -1.50
CA TRP A 225 6.41 5.16 -1.86
C TRP A 225 5.65 4.21 -2.78
N SER A 226 6.08 4.18 -4.04
CA SER A 226 5.48 3.36 -5.09
C SER A 226 6.46 2.30 -5.58
N ASN A 227 5.93 1.17 -6.01
CA ASN A 227 6.71 0.11 -6.64
C ASN A 227 6.15 -0.12 -8.06
N TRP A 228 7.02 -0.25 -9.07
CA TRP A 228 6.62 -0.33 -10.48
C TRP A 228 5.90 -1.62 -10.82
N PHE A 229 6.19 -2.70 -10.09
CA PHE A 229 5.58 -4.02 -10.29
C PHE A 229 4.60 -4.38 -9.17
N ASP A 230 4.05 -3.38 -8.47
CA ASP A 230 2.91 -3.55 -7.56
C ASP A 230 1.61 -3.62 -8.38
N PRO A 231 0.94 -4.79 -8.45
CA PRO A 231 -0.27 -4.96 -9.24
C PRO A 231 -1.45 -4.30 -8.53
N GLY A 232 -1.69 -3.02 -8.81
CA GLY A 232 -2.95 -2.34 -8.52
C GLY A 232 -2.84 -1.14 -7.58
N LEU A 233 -1.91 -1.14 -6.62
CA LEU A 233 -1.79 -0.04 -5.64
C LEU A 233 -0.65 0.93 -5.97
N GLY A 234 0.39 0.46 -6.67
CA GLY A 234 1.48 1.30 -7.17
C GLY A 234 1.00 2.56 -7.93
N PRO A 235 0.05 2.44 -8.89
CA PRO A 235 -0.53 3.59 -9.60
C PRO A 235 -1.25 4.60 -8.69
N GLU A 236 -1.82 4.17 -7.56
CA GLU A 236 -2.55 5.07 -6.66
C GLU A 236 -1.63 6.03 -5.93
N GLY A 237 -0.54 5.54 -5.34
CA GLY A 237 0.45 6.40 -4.69
C GLY A 237 1.04 7.44 -5.66
N LEU A 238 1.24 7.04 -6.93
CA LEU A 238 1.71 7.97 -7.96
C LEU A 238 0.64 9.02 -8.34
N HIS A 239 -0.63 8.60 -8.41
CA HIS A 239 -1.76 9.50 -8.60
C HIS A 239 -1.85 10.51 -7.45
N ASP A 240 -1.75 10.06 -6.19
CA ASP A 240 -1.79 10.93 -5.01
C ASP A 240 -0.66 11.94 -5.02
N PHE A 241 0.56 11.50 -5.32
CA PHE A 241 1.71 12.39 -5.46
C PHE A 241 1.43 13.48 -6.50
N ARG A 242 0.97 13.11 -7.71
CA ARG A 242 0.63 14.07 -8.78
C ARG A 242 -0.47 15.03 -8.36
N TYR A 243 -1.52 14.53 -7.71
CA TYR A 243 -2.61 15.33 -7.19
C TYR A 243 -2.10 16.43 -6.25
N PHE A 244 -1.34 16.04 -5.22
CA PHE A 244 -0.82 17.00 -4.24
C PHE A 244 0.21 17.97 -4.82
N ARG A 245 0.97 17.55 -5.83
CA ARG A 245 1.91 18.42 -6.55
C ARG A 245 1.23 19.42 -7.48
N GLY A 246 0.01 19.11 -7.94
CA GLY A 246 -0.87 20.04 -8.66
C GLY A 246 -1.65 20.99 -7.74
N ALA A 247 -1.88 20.60 -6.48
CA ALA A 247 -2.56 21.44 -5.48
C ALA A 247 -1.64 22.58 -4.99
N GLY A 248 -2.14 23.82 -5.06
CA GLY A 248 -1.43 25.01 -4.59
C GLY A 248 -1.09 24.97 -3.09
N GLY A 249 0.01 25.62 -2.69
CA GLY A 249 0.38 25.87 -1.28
C GLY A 249 0.93 24.68 -0.48
N ARG A 250 0.69 23.43 -0.89
CA ARG A 250 1.14 22.22 -0.16
C ARG A 250 2.13 21.35 -0.93
N ARG A 251 2.36 21.67 -2.21
CA ARG A 251 3.30 21.03 -3.14
C ARG A 251 4.69 20.71 -2.56
N GLY A 252 5.22 21.54 -1.66
CA GLY A 252 6.54 21.35 -1.03
C GLY A 252 6.62 20.25 0.03
N LEU A 253 5.48 19.71 0.48
CA LEU A 253 5.39 18.69 1.52
C LEU A 253 5.47 17.26 0.95
N HIS A 254 5.35 17.09 -0.37
CA HIS A 254 5.23 15.76 -0.97
C HIS A 254 6.50 15.37 -1.71
N TYR A 255 6.92 14.13 -1.47
CA TYR A 255 8.13 13.47 -2.00
C TYR A 255 7.71 12.16 -2.66
N LEU A 256 8.47 11.72 -3.67
CA LEU A 256 8.22 10.45 -4.36
C LEU A 256 9.46 9.57 -4.31
N ARG A 257 9.26 8.32 -3.91
CA ARG A 257 10.21 7.22 -4.08
C ARG A 257 9.53 6.14 -4.89
N ALA A 258 10.04 5.84 -6.08
CA ALA A 258 9.49 4.79 -6.94
C ALA A 258 10.54 3.73 -7.29
N GLU A 259 10.28 2.44 -7.06
CA GLU A 259 11.29 1.39 -7.21
C GLU A 259 10.85 0.22 -8.10
N SER A 260 11.81 -0.46 -8.74
CA SER A 260 11.64 -1.73 -9.46
C SER A 260 11.39 -2.92 -8.51
N ALA A 261 10.38 -2.80 -7.65
CA ALA A 261 10.00 -3.83 -6.71
C ALA A 261 8.56 -4.31 -6.95
N ASP A 262 8.22 -5.45 -6.36
CA ASP A 262 6.85 -5.96 -6.27
C ASP A 262 6.06 -5.27 -5.13
N HIS A 263 4.87 -5.77 -4.81
CA HIS A 263 4.04 -5.25 -3.72
C HIS A 263 4.70 -5.36 -2.33
N GLY A 264 5.44 -6.45 -2.07
CA GLY A 264 6.18 -6.66 -0.82
C GLY A 264 7.47 -5.82 -0.72
N GLY A 265 7.81 -5.11 -1.79
CA GLY A 265 9.03 -4.33 -1.87
C GLY A 265 10.25 -5.17 -2.23
N VAL A 266 10.09 -6.40 -2.74
CA VAL A 266 11.19 -7.26 -3.20
C VAL A 266 11.59 -6.84 -4.61
N ARG A 267 12.89 -6.66 -4.85
CA ARG A 267 13.41 -6.32 -6.17
C ARG A 267 13.80 -7.58 -6.93
N LEU A 268 13.53 -7.59 -8.23
CA LEU A 268 14.00 -8.68 -9.10
C LEU A 268 15.53 -8.82 -9.10
N GLU A 269 16.26 -7.71 -8.93
CA GLU A 269 17.74 -7.72 -8.88
C GLU A 269 18.32 -8.29 -7.58
N ASP A 270 17.51 -8.38 -6.52
CA ASP A 270 17.91 -8.93 -5.22
C ASP A 270 17.70 -10.46 -5.15
N ILE A 271 16.93 -11.04 -6.09
CA ILE A 271 16.61 -12.48 -6.13
C ILE A 271 17.55 -13.19 -7.11
N PRO A 272 18.23 -14.28 -6.71
CA PRO A 272 18.98 -15.13 -7.65
C PRO A 272 18.07 -15.64 -8.79
N TYR A 273 18.57 -15.67 -10.03
CA TYR A 273 17.77 -16.05 -11.21
C TYR A 273 17.06 -17.41 -11.09
N ALA A 274 17.59 -18.33 -10.27
CA ALA A 274 17.01 -19.65 -10.03
C ALA A 274 15.75 -19.64 -9.12
N ASP A 275 15.52 -18.56 -8.37
CA ASP A 275 14.52 -18.47 -7.29
C ASP A 275 13.41 -17.43 -7.57
N GLN A 276 13.31 -16.95 -8.82
CA GLN A 276 12.39 -15.88 -9.25
C GLN A 276 10.89 -16.19 -9.13
N GLN A 277 10.52 -17.42 -8.73
CA GLN A 277 9.13 -17.83 -8.55
C GLN A 277 8.60 -17.60 -7.12
N HIS A 278 9.45 -17.34 -6.12
CA HIS A 278 9.01 -17.27 -4.73
C HIS A 278 9.76 -16.19 -3.92
N PRO A 279 9.29 -14.92 -3.88
CA PRO A 279 10.00 -13.79 -3.23
C PRO A 279 10.16 -13.92 -1.70
N TRP A 280 9.68 -15.02 -1.11
CA TRP A 280 9.92 -15.42 0.28
C TRP A 280 11.08 -16.43 0.41
N VAL A 281 12.10 -16.30 -0.44
CA VAL A 281 13.14 -17.32 -0.68
C VAL A 281 13.77 -17.81 0.63
N ASN A 282 14.00 -16.91 1.59
CA ASN A 282 14.45 -17.24 2.96
C ASN A 282 14.31 -16.05 3.93
N ASP A 283 14.53 -16.30 5.22
CA ASP A 283 14.47 -15.29 6.28
C ASP A 283 15.51 -14.17 6.10
N ALA A 284 16.70 -14.48 5.56
CA ALA A 284 17.75 -13.47 5.41
C ALA A 284 17.37 -12.39 4.39
N GLU A 285 16.81 -12.78 3.25
CA GLU A 285 16.33 -11.85 2.22
C GLU A 285 15.16 -11.01 2.73
N HIS A 286 14.20 -11.64 3.41
CA HIS A 286 13.10 -10.93 4.05
C HIS A 286 13.62 -9.87 5.02
N THR A 287 14.54 -10.24 5.91
CA THR A 287 15.17 -9.31 6.84
C THR A 287 15.89 -8.16 6.12
N GLN A 288 16.61 -8.41 5.02
CA GLN A 288 17.23 -7.33 4.22
C GLN A 288 16.20 -6.34 3.66
N VAL A 289 15.06 -6.84 3.19
CA VAL A 289 13.94 -5.99 2.72
C VAL A 289 13.43 -5.11 3.87
N GLN A 290 13.23 -5.67 5.06
CA GLN A 290 12.74 -4.93 6.23
C GLN A 290 13.74 -3.86 6.70
N TYR A 291 15.04 -4.19 6.77
CA TYR A 291 16.09 -3.21 7.07
C TYR A 291 16.10 -2.06 6.08
N ARG A 292 16.08 -2.35 4.77
CA ARG A 292 16.08 -1.32 3.72
C ARG A 292 14.85 -0.42 3.82
N GLN A 293 13.66 -1.01 4.01
CA GLN A 293 12.42 -0.25 4.14
C GLN A 293 12.45 0.67 5.37
N ALA A 294 12.89 0.14 6.52
CA ALA A 294 13.01 0.90 7.74
C ALA A 294 14.05 2.03 7.64
N ILE A 295 15.20 1.80 6.98
CA ILE A 295 16.25 2.82 6.79
C ILE A 295 15.70 4.01 6.02
N ASP A 296 15.08 3.78 4.87
CA ASP A 296 14.54 4.85 4.03
C ASP A 296 13.42 5.62 4.74
N ALA A 297 12.54 4.92 5.46
CA ALA A 297 11.47 5.56 6.24
C ALA A 297 12.04 6.37 7.41
N ALA A 298 13.03 5.83 8.12
CA ALA A 298 13.67 6.50 9.24
C ALA A 298 14.41 7.76 8.80
N ASP A 299 15.16 7.70 7.70
CA ASP A 299 15.94 8.83 7.19
C ASP A 299 15.01 10.00 6.76
N PHE A 300 13.82 9.70 6.25
CA PHE A 300 12.81 10.72 5.95
C PHE A 300 12.16 11.31 7.22
N LEU A 301 11.83 10.46 8.20
CA LEU A 301 11.09 10.88 9.40
C LEU A 301 11.99 11.52 10.47
N LEU A 302 13.25 11.13 10.58
CA LEU A 302 14.18 11.60 11.62
C LEU A 302 14.24 13.14 11.75
N PRO A 303 14.40 13.93 10.67
CA PRO A 303 14.39 15.40 10.78
C PRO A 303 13.03 15.95 11.22
N LEU A 304 11.93 15.30 10.84
CA LEU A 304 10.57 15.73 11.20
C LEU A 304 10.23 15.45 12.66
N LEU A 305 10.76 14.36 13.21
CA LEU A 305 10.45 13.92 14.57
C LEU A 305 11.42 14.46 15.62
N THR A 306 12.64 14.80 15.22
CA THR A 306 13.72 15.15 16.16
C THR A 306 14.47 16.44 15.82
N GLY A 307 14.29 17.00 14.61
CA GLY A 307 15.09 18.11 14.11
C GLY A 307 16.52 17.74 13.71
N ARG A 308 16.91 16.46 13.80
CA ARG A 308 18.23 15.95 13.39
C ARG A 308 18.20 15.46 11.94
N GLY A 309 19.23 15.79 11.18
CA GLY A 309 19.31 15.47 9.75
C GLY A 309 18.59 16.50 8.87
N SER A 310 18.35 16.16 7.61
CA SER A 310 17.66 17.05 6.67
C SER A 310 16.78 16.25 5.72
N LEU A 311 15.63 16.82 5.35
CA LEU A 311 14.81 16.28 4.28
C LEU A 311 15.55 16.33 2.93
N PRO A 312 15.14 15.51 1.94
CA PRO A 312 15.69 15.58 0.59
C PRO A 312 15.62 17.02 0.03
N SER A 313 16.71 17.44 -0.59
CA SER A 313 16.77 18.72 -1.31
C SER A 313 15.75 18.76 -2.46
N PRO A 314 15.38 19.94 -2.98
CA PRO A 314 14.45 20.02 -4.11
C PRO A 314 14.82 19.11 -5.27
N SER A 315 16.10 19.02 -5.66
CA SER A 315 16.56 18.15 -6.76
C SER A 315 16.51 16.64 -6.46
N GLN A 316 16.26 16.26 -5.21
CA GLN A 316 16.11 14.88 -4.75
C GLN A 316 14.70 14.55 -4.26
N ARG A 317 13.74 15.46 -4.49
CA ARG A 317 12.35 15.31 -4.03
C ARG A 317 11.67 14.10 -4.64
N VAL A 318 11.97 13.84 -5.91
CA VAL A 318 11.57 12.66 -6.63
C VAL A 318 12.81 11.81 -6.84
N ARG A 319 12.76 10.56 -6.38
CA ARG A 319 13.76 9.54 -6.67
C ARG A 319 13.09 8.31 -7.26
N TRP A 320 13.65 7.76 -8.33
CA TRP A 320 13.13 6.54 -8.93
C TRP A 320 14.21 5.60 -9.42
N HIS A 321 13.89 4.32 -9.44
CA HIS A 321 14.71 3.24 -9.94
C HIS A 321 13.88 2.43 -10.93
N THR A 322 14.35 2.25 -12.17
CA THR A 322 13.61 1.50 -13.21
C THR A 322 14.54 0.49 -13.87
N GLY A 323 14.15 -0.79 -13.86
CA GLY A 323 15.00 -1.89 -14.32
C GLY A 323 16.38 -1.83 -13.67
N HIS A 324 17.45 -2.02 -14.46
CA HIS A 324 18.85 -1.95 -14.02
C HIS A 324 19.50 -0.58 -14.27
N ALA A 325 18.71 0.50 -14.39
CA ALA A 325 19.22 1.83 -14.74
C ALA A 325 19.79 2.63 -13.55
N GLY A 326 19.81 2.03 -12.34
CA GLY A 326 20.19 2.69 -11.10
C GLY A 326 19.20 3.77 -10.65
N TRP A 327 19.46 4.36 -9.48
CA TRP A 327 18.62 5.42 -8.93
C TRP A 327 18.85 6.73 -9.67
N ARG A 328 17.74 7.41 -9.97
CA ARG A 328 17.69 8.75 -10.58
C ARG A 328 16.92 9.69 -9.68
N THR A 329 17.18 10.99 -9.82
CA THR A 329 16.51 12.02 -9.04
C THR A 329 16.03 13.18 -9.91
N ALA A 330 14.98 13.86 -9.44
CA ALA A 330 14.43 15.06 -10.06
C ALA A 330 13.70 15.92 -9.03
N GLU A 331 13.37 17.15 -9.42
CA GLU A 331 12.53 18.04 -8.61
C GLU A 331 11.04 17.68 -8.65
N ASP A 332 10.59 17.11 -9.77
CA ASP A 332 9.18 16.78 -9.98
C ASP A 332 9.00 15.52 -10.82
N TRP A 333 7.77 15.00 -10.83
CA TRP A 333 7.36 13.88 -11.66
C TRP A 333 6.18 14.25 -12.57
N PRO A 334 6.26 14.00 -13.90
CA PRO A 334 7.43 13.48 -14.62
C PRO A 334 8.65 14.41 -14.55
N PRO A 335 9.88 13.90 -14.73
CA PRO A 335 11.08 14.73 -14.75
C PRO A 335 11.03 15.83 -15.83
N ALA A 336 11.78 16.91 -15.65
CA ALA A 336 11.88 17.97 -16.65
C ALA A 336 12.45 17.44 -17.99
N GLY A 337 11.96 17.97 -19.11
CA GLY A 337 12.42 17.58 -20.44
C GLY A 337 11.88 16.24 -20.96
N VAL A 338 10.86 15.67 -20.31
CA VAL A 338 10.14 14.51 -20.86
C VAL A 338 9.52 14.87 -22.20
N VAL A 339 9.80 14.05 -23.22
CA VAL A 339 9.23 14.16 -24.55
C VAL A 339 8.24 13.02 -24.75
N HIS A 340 6.97 13.35 -24.94
CA HIS A 340 5.97 12.37 -25.33
C HIS A 340 6.24 11.92 -26.78
N ARG A 341 6.42 10.62 -26.97
CA ARG A 341 6.57 10.00 -28.29
C ARG A 341 5.35 9.16 -28.58
N ASN A 342 4.83 9.26 -29.80
CA ASN A 342 3.79 8.36 -30.28
C ASN A 342 4.47 7.15 -30.93
N LEU A 343 4.01 5.97 -30.54
CA LEU A 343 4.32 4.71 -31.19
C LEU A 343 3.00 4.19 -31.76
N PHE A 344 2.91 4.12 -33.09
CA PHE A 344 1.73 3.66 -33.82
C PHE A 344 1.83 2.15 -34.03
N LEU A 345 0.70 1.44 -33.93
CA LEU A 345 0.59 0.05 -34.35
C LEU A 345 0.81 -0.02 -35.87
N SER A 346 1.61 -0.99 -36.32
CA SER A 346 1.94 -1.26 -37.72
C SER A 346 2.07 -2.78 -37.95
N ALA A 347 2.22 -3.19 -39.22
CA ALA A 347 2.33 -4.61 -39.61
C ALA A 347 1.11 -5.44 -39.15
N ALA A 348 -0.09 -4.98 -39.50
CA ALA A 348 -1.34 -5.62 -39.12
C ALA A 348 -1.49 -7.06 -39.66
N ASP A 349 -0.82 -7.37 -40.77
CA ASP A 349 -0.81 -8.67 -41.42
C ASP A 349 -0.12 -9.76 -40.59
N SER A 350 0.85 -9.39 -39.75
CA SER A 350 1.54 -10.31 -38.83
C SER A 350 1.17 -10.11 -37.36
N ALA A 351 0.21 -9.22 -37.04
CA ALA A 351 -0.10 -8.84 -35.67
C ALA A 351 -0.62 -9.99 -34.78
N LEU A 352 -1.06 -11.10 -35.38
CA LEU A 352 -1.53 -12.29 -34.68
C LEU A 352 -0.52 -13.46 -34.73
N ASP A 353 0.69 -13.23 -35.27
CA ASP A 353 1.73 -14.25 -35.41
C ASP A 353 2.52 -14.47 -34.11
N GLY A 354 1.82 -14.83 -33.03
CA GLY A 354 2.41 -15.09 -31.72
C GLY A 354 3.03 -13.86 -31.06
N SER A 355 4.00 -14.06 -30.16
CA SER A 355 4.59 -12.98 -29.33
C SER A 355 5.49 -12.00 -30.10
N GLU A 356 5.95 -12.40 -31.29
CA GLU A 356 6.83 -11.60 -32.16
C GLU A 356 6.05 -10.93 -33.31
N GLY A 357 4.72 -11.09 -33.33
CA GLY A 357 3.85 -10.55 -34.36
C GLY A 357 3.62 -9.04 -34.25
N GLY A 358 3.41 -8.38 -35.39
CA GLY A 358 3.16 -6.95 -35.48
C GLY A 358 4.40 -6.08 -35.25
N ALA A 359 4.24 -4.76 -35.33
CA ALA A 359 5.33 -3.82 -35.13
C ALA A 359 4.84 -2.47 -34.57
N LEU A 360 5.76 -1.70 -34.00
CA LEU A 360 5.54 -0.31 -33.60
C LEU A 360 6.35 0.65 -34.48
N SER A 361 5.76 1.77 -34.88
CA SER A 361 6.37 2.79 -35.74
C SER A 361 6.28 4.19 -35.15
N HIS A 362 7.23 5.07 -35.50
CA HIS A 362 7.16 6.50 -35.18
C HIS A 362 6.22 7.30 -36.10
N HIS A 363 5.74 6.66 -37.18
CA HIS A 363 4.83 7.26 -38.15
C HIS A 363 3.59 6.40 -38.28
N PRO A 364 2.39 7.00 -38.43
CA PRO A 364 1.19 6.23 -38.72
C PRO A 364 1.31 5.60 -40.10
N ASP A 365 0.73 4.40 -40.26
CA ASP A 365 0.61 3.77 -41.57
C ASP A 365 -0.21 4.65 -42.53
N THR A 366 0.18 4.66 -43.80
CA THR A 366 -0.50 5.44 -44.84
C THR A 366 -1.86 4.85 -45.23
N GLU A 367 -2.06 3.57 -44.95
CA GLU A 367 -3.28 2.83 -45.23
C GLU A 367 -3.91 2.33 -43.93
N ARG A 368 -5.25 2.27 -43.89
CA ARG A 368 -5.95 1.73 -42.74
C ARG A 368 -5.96 0.21 -42.82
N ALA A 369 -5.39 -0.44 -41.81
CA ALA A 369 -5.54 -1.86 -41.58
C ALA A 369 -6.44 -2.13 -40.36
N THR A 370 -6.94 -3.36 -40.23
CA THR A 370 -7.73 -3.80 -39.08
C THR A 370 -7.32 -5.20 -38.71
N VAL A 371 -7.04 -5.39 -37.42
CA VAL A 371 -6.81 -6.70 -36.80
C VAL A 371 -8.04 -7.02 -35.97
N SER A 372 -8.51 -8.26 -36.00
CA SER A 372 -9.69 -8.70 -35.26
C SER A 372 -9.42 -10.05 -34.61
N TRP A 373 -9.91 -10.21 -33.39
CA TRP A 373 -9.85 -11.46 -32.63
C TRP A 373 -11.17 -11.65 -31.89
N GLU A 374 -11.44 -12.88 -31.47
CA GLU A 374 -12.59 -13.21 -30.63
C GLU A 374 -12.15 -13.23 -29.16
N HIS A 375 -12.95 -12.61 -28.30
CA HIS A 375 -12.78 -12.72 -26.85
C HIS A 375 -13.83 -13.68 -26.31
N ASP A 376 -13.39 -14.87 -25.89
CA ASP A 376 -14.22 -15.84 -25.19
C ASP A 376 -14.04 -15.69 -23.68
N PRO A 377 -15.06 -15.22 -22.93
CA PRO A 377 -15.00 -15.13 -21.47
C PRO A 377 -14.81 -16.48 -20.77
N ALA A 378 -15.12 -17.60 -21.43
CA ALA A 378 -14.87 -18.94 -20.89
C ALA A 378 -13.42 -19.40 -21.09
N SER A 379 -12.63 -18.69 -21.90
CA SER A 379 -11.24 -19.00 -22.21
C SER A 379 -10.37 -17.73 -22.15
N PRO A 380 -10.25 -17.07 -20.97
CA PRO A 380 -9.49 -15.83 -20.85
C PRO A 380 -8.01 -16.05 -21.14
N VAL A 381 -7.32 -15.00 -21.62
CA VAL A 381 -5.85 -15.02 -21.74
C VAL A 381 -5.27 -15.18 -20.33
N PRO A 382 -4.46 -16.23 -20.07
CA PRO A 382 -3.90 -16.44 -18.74
C PRO A 382 -2.92 -15.31 -18.40
N SER A 383 -2.80 -15.02 -17.11
CA SER A 383 -1.69 -14.21 -16.62
C SER A 383 -0.37 -14.88 -17.01
N SER A 384 0.62 -14.09 -17.45
CA SER A 384 1.95 -14.59 -17.78
C SER A 384 2.77 -15.00 -16.54
N VAL A 385 2.21 -14.81 -15.34
CA VAL A 385 2.77 -15.25 -14.06
C VAL A 385 2.10 -16.58 -13.70
N THR A 386 2.89 -17.65 -13.59
CA THR A 386 2.40 -18.94 -13.10
C THR A 386 2.30 -18.87 -11.57
N HIS A 387 1.10 -19.08 -11.03
CA HIS A 387 0.95 -19.44 -9.62
C HIS A 387 1.28 -20.93 -9.51
N ASP A 388 2.56 -21.26 -9.28
CA ASP A 388 2.88 -22.59 -8.79
C ASP A 388 2.45 -22.65 -7.31
N GLU A 389 1.61 -23.64 -6.99
CA GLU A 389 0.89 -23.83 -5.71
C GLU A 389 1.79 -23.91 -4.47
#